data_AF-A0A2D6MGM1-F1
#
_entry.id   AF-A0A2D6MGM1-F1
#
_cell.length_a   1.000
_cell.length_b   1.000
_cell.length_c   1.000
_cell.angle_alpha   90.00
_cell.angle_beta   90.00
_cell.angle_gamma   90.00
#
_symmetry.space_group_name_H-M   'P 1'
#
loop_
_entity.id
_entity.type
_entity.pdbx_description
1 polymer ?
#
loop_
_entity_poly.entity_id
_entity_poly.type
_entity_poly.pdbx_seq_one_letter_code
_entity_poly.pdbx_strand_id
1 'polypeptide(L)' 'MSEFKLSDEVVAQVAKLVQLAIITGTDVVDNLRMLRVTESDDDKSVLVLTPEYRLLGDEHVEKLMSDIVDTPEMT' A
#
# COMPACT_ATOMS: atom_id res chain seq x y z
N MET A 1 5.01 -6.32 -27.42
CA MET A 1 5.18 -6.44 -25.96
C MET A 1 3.81 -6.77 -25.39
N SER A 2 3.74 -7.61 -24.37
CA SER A 2 2.50 -7.79 -23.60
C SER A 2 2.37 -6.64 -22.62
N GLU A 3 1.18 -6.06 -22.49
CA GLU A 3 0.88 -4.98 -21.55
C GLU A 3 0.24 -5.57 -20.29
N PHE A 4 0.52 -4.97 -19.13
CA PHE A 4 -0.09 -5.33 -17.85
C PHE A 4 -0.89 -4.15 -17.31
N LYS A 5 -2.06 -4.44 -16.72
CA LYS A 5 -2.84 -3.47 -15.95
C LYS A 5 -2.80 -3.80 -14.47
N LEU A 6 -2.82 -2.78 -13.62
CA LEU A 6 -3.03 -2.97 -12.18
C LEU A 6 -4.51 -3.24 -11.93
N SER A 7 -4.84 -4.13 -10.99
CA SER A 7 -6.20 -4.25 -10.49
C SER A 7 -6.60 -3.02 -9.66
N ASP A 8 -7.90 -2.79 -9.53
CA ASP A 8 -8.44 -1.69 -8.71
C ASP A 8 -7.93 -1.76 -7.27
N GLU A 9 -7.74 -2.97 -6.74
CA GLU A 9 -7.17 -3.21 -5.41
C GLU A 9 -5.74 -2.66 -5.29
N VAL A 10 -4.88 -2.93 -6.27
CA VAL A 10 -3.50 -2.41 -6.27
C VAL A 10 -3.50 -0.90 -6.37
N VAL A 11 -4.36 -0.32 -7.22
CA VAL A 11 -4.49 1.14 -7.36
C VAL A 11 -4.97 1.77 -6.05
N ALA A 12 -5.96 1.18 -5.39
CA ALA A 12 -6.43 1.64 -4.09
C ALA A 12 -5.33 1.57 -3.01
N GLN A 13 -4.51 0.52 -3.02
CA GLN A 13 -3.39 0.38 -2.09
C GLN A 13 -2.32 1.44 -2.33
N VAL A 14 -1.97 1.72 -3.59
CA VAL A 14 -1.03 2.81 -3.93
C VAL A 14 -1.55 4.15 -3.41
N ALA A 15 -2.85 4.44 -3.59
CA ALA A 15 -3.46 5.66 -3.08
C ALA A 15 -3.35 5.76 -1.55
N LYS A 16 -3.58 4.65 -0.82
CA LYS A 16 -3.40 4.61 0.65
C LYS A 16 -1.95 4.90 1.06
N LEU A 17 -0.97 4.29 0.40
CA LEU A 17 0.45 4.50 0.73
C LEU A 17 0.91 5.94 0.48
N VAL A 18 0.36 6.59 -0.56
CA VAL A 18 0.55 8.02 -0.84
C VAL A 18 -0.07 8.88 0.26
N GLN A 19 -1.32 8.59 0.64
CA GLN A 19 -2.00 9.32 1.71
C GLN A 19 -1.25 9.19 3.03
N LEU A 20 -0.76 7.98 3.35
CA LEU A 20 0.03 7.71 4.54
C LEU A 20 1.28 8.58 4.56
N ALA A 21 2.05 8.60 3.47
CA ALA A 21 3.24 9.44 3.33
C ALA A 21 2.96 10.94 3.54
N ILE A 22 1.81 11.43 3.07
CA ILE A 22 1.38 12.82 3.29
C ILE A 22 1.09 13.09 4.77
N ILE A 23 0.38 12.18 5.44
CA ILE A 23 -0.03 12.37 6.84
C ILE A 23 1.16 12.22 7.79
N THR A 24 2.02 11.22 7.58
CA THR A 24 3.19 10.94 8.42
C THR A 24 4.39 11.83 8.08
N GLY A 25 4.37 12.52 6.94
CA GLY A 25 5.54 13.24 6.42
C GLY A 25 6.68 12.32 5.98
N THR A 26 6.41 11.06 5.67
CA THR A 26 7.42 10.08 5.21
C THR A 26 7.56 10.09 3.68
N ASP A 27 8.66 9.53 3.15
CA ASP A 27 8.83 9.38 1.71
C ASP A 27 7.90 8.28 1.17
N VAL A 28 7.04 8.64 0.22
CA VAL A 28 6.13 7.70 -0.45
C VAL A 28 6.86 6.55 -1.15
N VAL A 29 8.09 6.79 -1.63
CA VAL A 29 8.90 5.76 -2.29
C VAL A 29 9.23 4.64 -1.31
N ASP A 30 9.46 4.97 -0.03
CA ASP A 30 9.74 3.95 1.01
C ASP A 30 8.52 3.06 1.25
N ASN A 31 7.33 3.66 1.34
CA ASN A 31 6.06 2.93 1.48
C ASN A 31 5.82 2.02 0.26
N LEU A 32 6.06 2.53 -0.96
CA LEU A 32 5.84 1.79 -2.21
C LEU A 32 6.84 0.64 -2.42
N ARG A 33 8.06 0.70 -1.86
CA ARG A 33 9.04 -0.40 -1.94
C ARG A 33 8.53 -1.69 -1.30
N MET A 34 7.55 -1.61 -0.40
CA MET A 34 6.96 -2.78 0.23
C MET A 34 5.90 -3.45 -0.63
N LEU A 35 5.33 -2.76 -1.62
CA LEU A 35 4.27 -3.31 -2.48
C LEU A 35 4.75 -4.59 -3.19
N ARG A 36 3.93 -5.64 -3.16
CA ARG A 36 4.17 -6.88 -3.89
C ARG A 36 2.94 -7.22 -4.72
N VAL A 37 3.17 -7.43 -6.01
CA VAL A 37 2.13 -7.80 -6.98
C VAL A 37 2.51 -9.05 -7.74
N THR A 38 1.50 -9.80 -8.19
CA THR A 38 1.64 -11.01 -9.01
C THR A 38 0.57 -11.00 -10.11
N GLU A 39 0.78 -11.79 -11.17
CA GLU A 39 -0.25 -12.02 -12.19
C GLU A 39 -1.50 -12.62 -11.54
N SER A 40 -2.68 -12.16 -11.95
CA SER A 40 -3.95 -12.75 -11.54
C SER A 40 -4.09 -14.17 -12.10
N ASP A 41 -4.82 -15.01 -11.39
CA ASP A 41 -5.19 -16.35 -11.87
C ASP A 41 -6.33 -16.29 -12.90
N ASP A 42 -7.18 -15.26 -12.82
CA ASP A 42 -8.33 -15.08 -13.70
C ASP A 42 -7.95 -14.42 -15.05
N ASP A 43 -7.05 -13.45 -15.02
CA ASP A 43 -6.59 -12.70 -16.20
C ASP A 43 -5.09 -12.41 -16.08
N LYS A 44 -4.29 -13.14 -16.86
CA LYS A 44 -2.81 -13.03 -16.85
C LYS A 44 -2.29 -11.67 -17.33
N SER A 45 -3.15 -10.79 -17.87
CA SER A 45 -2.80 -9.38 -18.17
C SER A 45 -2.97 -8.44 -16.97
N VAL A 46 -3.41 -8.94 -15.82
CA VAL A 46 -3.67 -8.14 -14.61
C VAL A 46 -2.70 -8.48 -13.50
N LEU A 47 -2.19 -7.44 -12.85
CA LEU A 47 -1.41 -7.55 -11.63
C LEU A 47 -2.29 -7.27 -10.41
N VAL A 48 -2.29 -8.21 -9.46
CA VAL A 48 -3.02 -8.16 -8.18
C VAL A 48 -2.03 -8.18 -7.02
N LEU A 49 -2.45 -7.79 -5.82
CA LEU A 49 -1.59 -7.91 -4.63
C LEU A 49 -1.25 -9.37 -4.35
N THR A 50 -0.03 -9.65 -3.89
CA THR A 50 0.29 -11.01 -3.43
C THR A 50 -0.51 -11.35 -2.18
N PRO A 51 -0.90 -12.62 -1.98
CA PRO A 51 -1.60 -13.05 -0.76
C PRO A 51 -0.84 -12.68 0.52
N GLU A 52 0.48 -12.79 0.51
CA GLU A 52 1.33 -12.41 1.66
C GLU A 52 1.27 -10.91 1.95
N TYR A 53 1.27 -10.07 0.91
CA TYR A 53 1.20 -8.63 1.09
C TYR A 53 -0.18 -8.18 1.57
N ARG A 54 -1.27 -8.85 1.15
CA ARG A 54 -2.61 -8.56 1.68
C ARG A 54 -2.68 -8.71 3.20
N LEU A 55 -1.96 -9.68 3.76
CA LEU A 55 -1.92 -9.89 5.22
C LEU A 55 -1.07 -8.84 5.94
N LEU A 56 0.02 -8.39 5.33
CA LEU A 56 0.97 -7.46 5.92
C LEU A 56 0.62 -5.98 5.70
N GLY A 57 -0.14 -5.68 4.64
CA GLY A 57 -0.48 -4.33 4.23
C GLY A 57 -1.34 -3.60 5.26
N ASP A 58 -2.28 -4.31 5.88
CA ASP A 58 -3.16 -3.74 6.90
C ASP A 58 -2.40 -3.50 8.21
N GLU A 59 -1.55 -4.43 8.66
CA GLU A 59 -0.72 -4.26 9.87
C GLU A 59 0.25 -3.07 9.77
N HIS A 60 0.84 -2.87 8.58
CA HIS A 60 1.78 -1.77 8.34
C HIS A 60 1.09 -0.39 8.40
N VAL A 61 -0.12 -0.30 7.84
CA VAL A 61 -0.93 0.92 7.88
C VAL A 61 -1.41 1.19 9.30
N GLU A 62 -1.88 0.17 10.02
CA GLU A 62 -2.34 0.32 11.41
C GLU A 62 -1.22 0.82 12.33
N LYS A 63 -0.02 0.26 12.20
CA LYS A 63 1.13 0.67 13.02
C LYS A 63 1.48 2.15 12.82
N LEU A 64 1.56 2.60 11.57
CA LEU A 64 1.91 3.99 11.26
C LEU A 64 0.80 4.97 11.65
N MET A 65 -0.47 4.56 11.60
CA MET A 65 -1.59 5.37 12.10
C MET A 65 -1.60 5.46 13.63
N SER A 66 -1.22 4.39 14.34
CA SER A 66 -1.07 4.43 15.80
C SER A 66 -0.05 5.47 16.24
N ASP A 67 1.08 5.57 15.53
CA ASP A 67 2.15 6.53 15.84
C ASP A 67 1.69 8.01 15.66
N ILE A 68 0.69 8.28 14.83
CA ILE A 68 0.11 9.62 14.64
C ILE A 68 -0.83 9.99 15.80
N VAL A 69 -1.66 9.04 16.25
CA VAL A 69 -2.67 9.29 17.30
C VAL A 69 -2.04 9.47 18.69
N ASP A 70 -0.88 8.86 18.95
CA ASP A 70 -0.18 8.97 20.23
C ASP A 70 0.69 10.24 20.37
N THR A 71 0.67 11.17 19.41
CA THR A 71 1.27 12.49 19.62
C THR A 71 0.33 13.29 20.54
N PRO A 72 0.66 13.50 21.83
CA PRO A 72 -0.19 14.28 22.71
C PRO A 72 -0.18 15.70 22.17
N GLU A 73 -1.36 16.28 22.00
CA GLU A 73 -1.50 17.71 21.76
C GLU A 73 -0.59 18.45 22.75
N MET A 74 0.30 19.26 22.19
CA MET A 74 1.14 20.18 22.94
C MET A 74 0.24 21.30 23.49
N THR A 75 -0.49 20.99 24.56
CA THR A 75 -1.24 21.95 25.41
C THR A 75 -0.76 21.88 26.83
#